data_AF-A0A1G3REJ9-F1
#
_entry.id   AF-A0A1G3REJ9-F1
#
_cell.length_a   1.000
_cell.length_b   1.000
_cell.length_c   1.000
_cell.angle_alpha   90.00
_cell.angle_beta   90.00
_cell.angle_gamma   90.00
#
_symmetry.space_group_name_H-M   'P 1'
#
loop_
_entity.id
_entity.type
_entity.pdbx_description
1 polymer ?
#
loop_
_entity_poly.entity_id
_entity_poly.type
_entity_poly.pdbx_seq_one_letter_code
_entity_poly.pdbx_strand_id
1 'polypeptide(L)'
;MQSSLTGRERINRALRRQAVDRVAIDFGGSRVTGIAAIAYRNLLGKMGRPEDIRLYDIKQQLADPSLAMMDLLGGDVVQLQRLGPTTGMPFLKLDDWKAGQLTDGSPCLVPGGYENRILKDGTIEVLHEGSIAARRTPHSLYFDVCATPLAGAGCQGIHPL
;
A
#
# COMPACT_ATOMS: atom_id res chain seq x y z
N MET A 1 21.49 9.93 -31.26
CA MET A 1 20.42 9.43 -30.37
C MET A 1 20.67 10.03 -29.01
N GLN A 2 19.75 10.84 -28.45
CA GLN A 2 19.90 11.25 -27.05
C GLN A 2 19.77 9.99 -26.19
N SER A 3 20.75 9.73 -25.32
CA SER A 3 20.63 8.66 -24.33
C SER A 3 19.40 8.93 -23.46
N SER A 4 18.49 7.96 -23.36
CA SER A 4 17.35 8.03 -22.45
C SER A 4 17.85 8.30 -21.04
N LEU A 5 17.29 9.31 -20.35
CA LEU A 5 17.66 9.61 -18.97
C LEU A 5 17.19 8.47 -18.05
N THR A 6 17.94 8.17 -17.00
CA THR A 6 17.41 7.35 -15.89
C THR A 6 16.32 8.13 -15.14
N GLY A 7 15.44 7.44 -14.40
CA GLY A 7 14.41 8.11 -13.58
C GLY A 7 15.02 9.12 -12.60
N ARG A 8 16.14 8.75 -11.95
CA ARG A 8 16.90 9.63 -11.06
C ARG A 8 17.41 10.89 -11.75
N GLU A 9 18.00 10.77 -12.94
CA GLU A 9 18.49 11.91 -13.72
C GLU A 9 17.35 12.80 -14.18
N ARG A 10 16.26 12.22 -14.68
CA ARG A 10 15.06 12.92 -15.12
C ARG A 10 14.47 13.78 -14.01
N ILE A 11 14.30 13.20 -12.81
CA ILE A 11 13.79 13.93 -11.63
C ILE A 11 14.75 15.04 -11.22
N ASN A 12 16.05 14.76 -11.10
CA ASN A 12 17.04 15.77 -10.69
C ASN A 12 17.12 16.96 -11.67
N ARG A 13 17.03 16.70 -12.98
CA ARG A 13 16.99 17.75 -14.01
C ARG A 13 15.70 18.55 -13.94
N ALA A 14 14.54 17.88 -13.83
CA ALA A 14 13.24 18.53 -13.72
C ALA A 14 13.17 19.48 -12.51
N LEU A 15 13.63 19.03 -11.33
CA LEU A 15 13.71 19.85 -10.11
C LEU A 15 14.61 21.09 -10.27
N ARG A 16 15.63 21.00 -11.13
CA ARG A 16 16.55 22.09 -11.48
C ARG A 16 16.06 22.94 -12.66
N ARG A 17 14.82 22.73 -13.14
CA ARG A 17 14.24 23.41 -14.32
C ARG A 17 15.07 23.23 -15.59
N GLN A 18 15.71 22.07 -15.74
CA GLN A 18 16.49 21.71 -16.92
C GLN A 18 15.65 20.86 -17.88
N ALA A 19 16.00 20.87 -19.17
CA ALA A 19 15.33 20.05 -20.17
C ALA A 19 15.47 18.55 -19.86
N VAL A 20 14.37 17.83 -20.03
CA VAL A 20 14.23 16.38 -19.86
C VAL A 20 13.69 15.75 -21.14
N ASP A 21 13.93 14.46 -21.30
CA ASP A 21 13.47 13.67 -22.45
C ASP A 21 11.96 13.38 -22.42
N ARG A 22 11.37 13.27 -21.22
CA ARG A 22 9.93 13.17 -20.97
C ARG A 22 9.57 13.63 -19.55
N VAL A 23 8.27 13.77 -19.29
CA VAL A 23 7.75 13.99 -17.94
C VAL A 23 8.02 12.75 -17.08
N ALA A 24 8.43 12.97 -15.81
CA ALA A 24 8.62 11.90 -14.85
C ALA A 24 7.27 11.30 -14.42
N ILE A 25 7.20 9.98 -14.31
CA ILE A 25 5.99 9.23 -13.96
C ILE A 25 6.17 8.61 -12.57
N ASP A 26 5.25 8.91 -11.67
CA ASP A 26 5.11 8.20 -10.40
C ASP A 26 4.00 7.14 -10.54
N PHE A 27 4.36 5.87 -10.34
CA PHE A 27 3.44 4.75 -10.31
C PHE A 27 3.68 3.93 -9.05
N GLY A 28 3.07 4.37 -7.94
CA GLY A 28 3.23 3.71 -6.65
C GLY A 28 4.54 4.00 -5.93
N GLY A 29 5.21 5.11 -6.23
CA GLY A 29 6.36 5.61 -5.45
C GLY A 29 5.99 6.06 -4.03
N SER A 30 4.69 6.20 -3.73
CA SER A 30 4.15 6.44 -2.40
C SER A 30 2.80 5.74 -2.23
N ARG A 31 2.28 5.67 -0.99
CA ARG A 31 0.94 5.10 -0.73
C ARG A 31 -0.18 5.88 -1.43
N VAL A 32 -0.05 7.21 -1.50
CA VAL A 32 -1.08 8.07 -2.12
C VAL A 32 -1.06 8.03 -3.63
N THR A 33 0.03 7.54 -4.23
CA THR A 33 0.18 7.32 -5.68
C THR A 33 0.13 5.84 -6.06
N GLY A 34 -0.27 4.97 -5.12
CA GLY A 34 -0.41 3.53 -5.31
C GLY A 34 -1.65 3.14 -6.11
N ILE A 35 -1.79 1.82 -6.32
CA ILE A 35 -2.90 1.22 -7.06
C ILE A 35 -3.64 0.20 -6.18
N ALA A 36 -4.98 0.21 -6.22
CA ALA A 36 -5.79 -0.78 -5.53
C ALA A 36 -5.47 -2.20 -6.04
N ALA A 37 -5.35 -3.17 -5.15
CA ALA A 37 -4.89 -4.52 -5.49
C ALA A 37 -5.80 -5.22 -6.50
N ILE A 38 -7.12 -5.01 -6.40
CA ILE A 38 -8.11 -5.48 -7.38
C ILE A 38 -7.87 -4.86 -8.75
N ALA A 39 -7.63 -3.54 -8.80
CA ALA A 39 -7.37 -2.83 -10.05
C ALA A 39 -6.05 -3.29 -10.69
N TYR A 40 -5.02 -3.51 -9.87
CA TYR A 40 -3.72 -4.02 -10.32
C TYR A 40 -3.84 -5.42 -10.92
N ARG A 41 -4.54 -6.34 -10.24
CA ARG A 41 -4.83 -7.67 -10.78
C ARG A 41 -5.57 -7.61 -12.13
N ASN A 42 -6.55 -6.72 -12.26
CA ASN A 42 -7.29 -6.53 -13.51
C ASN A 42 -6.40 -5.97 -14.64
N LEU A 43 -5.47 -5.06 -14.30
CA LEU A 43 -4.47 -4.54 -15.23
C LEU A 43 -3.58 -5.67 -15.76
N LEU A 44 -3.03 -6.49 -14.86
CA LEU A 44 -2.20 -7.63 -15.20
C LEU A 44 -2.92 -8.63 -16.12
N GLY A 45 -4.18 -8.93 -15.82
CA GLY A 45 -5.03 -9.78 -16.65
C GLY A 45 -5.22 -9.22 -18.07
N LYS A 46 -5.51 -7.92 -18.20
CA LYS A 46 -5.64 -7.25 -19.52
C LYS A 46 -4.33 -7.23 -20.30
N MET A 47 -3.20 -7.23 -19.61
CA MET A 47 -1.87 -7.22 -20.22
C MET A 47 -1.33 -8.63 -20.51
N GLY A 48 -2.05 -9.69 -20.11
CA GLY A 48 -1.58 -11.07 -20.25
C GLY A 48 -0.33 -11.36 -19.43
N ARG A 49 -0.15 -10.68 -18.29
CA ARG A 49 1.04 -10.77 -17.42
C ARG A 49 0.64 -11.23 -16.02
N PRO A 50 0.34 -12.52 -15.81
CA PRO A 50 0.01 -13.01 -14.48
C PRO A 50 1.23 -12.91 -13.56
N GLU A 51 1.03 -12.32 -12.37
CA GLU A 51 1.99 -12.31 -11.27
C GLU A 51 1.22 -12.34 -9.94
N ASP A 52 1.92 -12.69 -8.85
CA ASP A 52 1.33 -12.69 -7.52
C ASP A 52 1.02 -11.26 -7.06
N ILE A 53 -0.18 -11.06 -6.53
CA ILE A 53 -0.61 -9.77 -5.99
C ILE A 53 -0.19 -9.68 -4.53
N ARG A 54 0.76 -8.79 -4.20
CA ARG A 54 1.12 -8.48 -2.81
C ARG A 54 0.25 -7.33 -2.28
N LEU A 55 -0.65 -7.63 -1.34
CA LEU A 55 -1.49 -6.64 -0.65
C LEU A 55 -0.71 -6.02 0.51
N TYR A 56 0.18 -5.07 0.23
CA TYR A 56 1.05 -4.47 1.27
C TYR A 56 0.32 -3.48 2.18
N ASP A 57 -0.72 -2.80 1.66
CA ASP A 57 -1.54 -1.88 2.43
C ASP A 57 -2.92 -2.47 2.70
N ILE A 58 -3.07 -3.13 3.85
CA ILE A 58 -4.35 -3.65 4.32
C ILE A 58 -5.39 -2.54 4.48
N LYS A 59 -4.99 -1.34 4.91
CA LYS A 59 -5.95 -0.28 5.21
C LYS A 59 -6.61 0.27 3.96
N GLN A 60 -5.77 0.55 2.95
CA GLN A 60 -6.19 1.16 1.69
C GLN A 60 -6.40 0.16 0.55
N GLN A 61 -6.18 -1.12 0.82
CA GLN A 61 -6.28 -2.22 -0.14
C GLN A 61 -5.37 -2.03 -1.36
N LEU A 62 -4.13 -1.57 -1.15
CA LEU A 62 -3.17 -1.29 -2.23
C LEU A 62 -2.24 -2.47 -2.49
N ALA A 63 -1.96 -2.69 -3.78
CA ALA A 63 -0.93 -3.62 -4.21
C ALA A 63 0.46 -2.99 -4.12
N ASP A 64 1.47 -3.85 -4.02
CA ASP A 64 2.89 -3.57 -4.23
C ASP A 64 3.27 -4.02 -5.66
N PRO A 65 3.25 -3.12 -6.67
CA PRO A 65 3.53 -3.50 -8.04
C PRO A 65 4.96 -4.02 -8.20
N SER A 66 5.16 -5.01 -9.07
CA SER A 66 6.49 -5.53 -9.34
C SER A 66 7.36 -4.48 -10.03
N LEU A 67 8.68 -4.53 -9.80
CA LEU A 67 9.63 -3.64 -10.50
C LEU A 67 9.52 -3.80 -12.03
N ALA A 68 9.27 -5.01 -12.52
CA ALA A 68 9.05 -5.26 -13.94
C ALA A 68 7.82 -4.52 -14.49
N MET A 69 6.74 -4.44 -13.70
CA MET A 69 5.55 -3.67 -14.07
C MET A 69 5.77 -2.16 -13.94
N MET A 70 6.51 -1.70 -12.94
CA MET A 70 6.93 -0.30 -12.84
C MET A 70 7.76 0.13 -14.06
N ASP A 71 8.75 -0.67 -14.45
CA ASP A 71 9.59 -0.42 -15.63
C ASP A 71 8.76 -0.38 -16.92
N LEU A 72 7.83 -1.33 -17.08
CA LEU A 72 6.96 -1.42 -18.25
C LEU A 72 6.03 -0.21 -18.40
N LEU A 73 5.54 0.34 -17.28
CA LEU A 73 4.68 1.53 -17.25
C LEU A 73 5.49 2.84 -17.24
N GLY A 74 6.82 2.76 -17.27
CA GLY A 74 7.72 3.91 -17.31
C GLY A 74 7.88 4.64 -15.97
N GLY A 75 7.64 3.97 -14.85
CA GLY A 75 7.82 4.51 -13.51
C GLY A 75 9.25 4.99 -13.26
N ASP A 76 9.39 6.19 -12.69
CA ASP A 76 10.68 6.83 -12.43
C ASP A 76 11.07 6.83 -10.95
N VAL A 77 10.17 6.37 -10.08
CA VAL A 77 10.31 6.35 -8.62
C VAL A 77 9.87 4.99 -8.10
N VAL A 78 10.56 4.51 -7.07
CA VAL A 78 10.18 3.32 -6.30
C VAL A 78 9.86 3.73 -4.87
N GLN A 79 8.91 3.04 -4.24
CA GLN A 79 8.56 3.29 -2.85
C GLN A 79 9.58 2.63 -1.92
N LEU A 80 10.10 3.42 -0.96
CA LEU A 80 10.80 2.87 0.20
C LEU A 80 9.79 2.56 1.29
N GLN A 81 9.37 1.30 1.35
CA GLN A 81 8.40 0.85 2.34
C GLN A 81 9.04 0.74 3.73
N ARG A 82 8.27 1.10 4.76
CA ARG A 82 8.61 0.79 6.14
C ARG A 82 8.21 -0.66 6.43
N LEU A 83 8.92 -1.32 7.34
CA LEU A 83 8.57 -2.66 7.79
C LEU A 83 7.12 -2.75 8.28
N GLY A 84 6.66 -1.75 9.03
CA GLY A 84 5.24 -1.55 9.35
C GLY A 84 4.57 -0.62 8.32
N PRO A 85 3.67 -1.11 7.45
CA PRO A 85 3.18 -0.34 6.30
C PRO A 85 2.20 0.76 6.70
N THR A 86 1.35 0.49 7.69
CA THR A 86 0.17 1.30 7.96
C THR A 86 0.23 1.91 9.36
N THR A 87 -0.01 3.21 9.46
CA THR A 87 -0.28 3.87 10.73
C THR A 87 -1.43 3.17 11.45
N GLY A 88 -1.17 2.66 12.67
CA GLY A 88 -2.13 1.89 13.47
C GLY A 88 -2.07 0.37 13.29
N MET A 89 -1.29 -0.15 12.33
CA MET A 89 -1.06 -1.59 12.16
C MET A 89 0.43 -1.92 11.87
N PRO A 90 1.37 -1.52 12.76
CA PRO A 90 2.80 -1.78 12.55
C PRO A 90 3.16 -3.28 12.62
N PHE A 91 2.31 -4.10 13.24
CA PHE A 91 2.52 -5.53 13.45
C PHE A 91 2.41 -6.39 12.19
N LEU A 92 1.95 -5.82 11.07
CA LEU A 92 1.77 -6.57 9.82
C LEU A 92 3.09 -7.14 9.27
N LYS A 93 4.19 -6.36 9.40
CA LYS A 93 5.56 -6.69 8.94
C LYS A 93 5.67 -7.08 7.47
N LEU A 94 6.23 -6.19 6.63
CA LEU A 94 6.38 -6.38 5.17
C LEU A 94 7.62 -7.18 4.72
N ASP A 95 8.19 -7.99 5.60
CA ASP A 95 9.30 -8.90 5.29
C ASP A 95 8.86 -10.37 5.25
N ASP A 96 7.61 -10.67 5.57
CA ASP A 96 7.02 -12.00 5.53
C ASP A 96 5.65 -11.99 4.84
N TRP A 97 5.36 -13.00 4.04
CA TRP A 97 4.19 -13.08 3.17
C TRP A 97 3.55 -14.46 3.22
N LYS A 98 2.22 -14.50 3.33
CA LYS A 98 1.43 -15.74 3.30
C LYS A 98 0.29 -15.64 2.31
N ALA A 99 -0.27 -16.80 1.92
CA ALA A 99 -1.46 -16.84 1.09
C ALA A 99 -2.65 -16.17 1.79
N GLY A 100 -3.41 -15.39 1.03
CA GLY A 100 -4.60 -14.68 1.49
C GLY A 100 -5.58 -14.42 0.35
N GLN A 101 -6.58 -13.60 0.64
CA GLN A 101 -7.62 -13.22 -0.32
C GLN A 101 -7.87 -11.72 -0.27
N LEU A 102 -8.10 -11.10 -1.43
CA LEU A 102 -8.58 -9.73 -1.52
C LEU A 102 -10.06 -9.67 -1.12
N THR A 103 -10.59 -8.46 -0.97
CA THR A 103 -12.00 -8.24 -0.59
C THR A 103 -13.02 -8.77 -1.60
N ASP A 104 -12.61 -9.08 -2.82
CA ASP A 104 -13.45 -9.74 -3.84
C ASP A 104 -13.26 -11.27 -3.89
N GLY A 105 -12.52 -11.86 -2.95
CA GLY A 105 -12.26 -13.29 -2.84
C GLY A 105 -11.14 -13.81 -3.74
N SER A 106 -10.57 -12.98 -4.61
CA SER A 106 -9.43 -13.40 -5.44
C SER A 106 -8.18 -13.69 -4.61
N PRO A 107 -7.30 -14.60 -5.06
CA PRO A 107 -6.08 -14.93 -4.35
C PRO A 107 -5.09 -13.76 -4.35
N CYS A 108 -4.36 -13.62 -3.25
CA CYS A 108 -3.24 -12.68 -3.12
C CYS A 108 -2.25 -13.17 -2.06
N LEU A 109 -1.16 -12.44 -1.90
CA LEU A 109 -0.25 -12.52 -0.77
C LEU A 109 -0.55 -11.37 0.18
N VAL A 110 -0.64 -11.69 1.47
CA VAL A 110 -0.84 -10.75 2.57
C VAL A 110 0.35 -10.81 3.52
N PRO A 111 0.63 -9.74 4.29
CA PRO A 111 1.70 -9.77 5.28
C PRO A 111 1.49 -10.91 6.30
N GLY A 112 2.58 -11.52 6.77
CA GLY A 112 2.52 -12.65 7.70
C GLY A 112 1.68 -12.36 8.96
N GLY A 113 1.80 -11.13 9.49
CA GLY A 113 1.04 -10.66 10.65
C GLY A 113 -0.42 -10.27 10.37
N TYR A 114 -0.91 -10.44 9.14
CA TYR A 114 -2.31 -10.20 8.80
C TYR A 114 -3.18 -11.37 9.26
N GLU A 115 -3.73 -11.26 10.46
CA GLU A 115 -4.76 -12.17 10.97
C GLU A 115 -6.12 -11.50 10.84
N ASN A 116 -7.08 -12.19 10.21
CA ASN A 116 -8.41 -11.63 9.99
C ASN A 116 -9.53 -12.67 10.15
N ARG A 117 -10.73 -12.18 10.40
CA ARG A 117 -11.97 -12.97 10.30
C ARG A 117 -13.02 -12.23 9.48
N ILE A 118 -13.87 -13.00 8.82
CA ILE A 118 -15.01 -12.50 8.05
C ILE A 118 -16.28 -12.85 8.82
N LEU A 119 -17.07 -11.84 9.16
CA LEU A 119 -18.35 -12.01 9.85
C LEU A 119 -19.46 -12.37 8.85
N LYS A 120 -20.61 -12.81 9.36
CA LYS A 120 -21.75 -13.24 8.53
C LYS A 120 -22.29 -12.13 7.62
N ASP A 121 -22.18 -10.88 8.05
CA ASP A 121 -22.60 -9.70 7.28
C ASP A 121 -21.58 -9.30 6.20
N GLY A 122 -20.41 -9.94 6.14
CA GLY A 122 -19.31 -9.59 5.23
C GLY A 122 -18.34 -8.55 5.80
N THR A 123 -18.51 -8.13 7.06
CA THR A 123 -17.53 -7.31 7.76
C THR A 123 -16.23 -8.09 7.94
N ILE A 124 -15.09 -7.45 7.68
CA ILE A 124 -13.76 -8.01 7.89
C ILE A 124 -13.14 -7.32 9.10
N GLU A 125 -12.65 -8.12 10.05
CA GLU A 125 -11.93 -7.63 11.22
C GLU A 125 -10.49 -8.14 11.19
N VAL A 126 -9.55 -7.21 11.32
CA VAL A 126 -8.12 -7.50 11.51
C VAL A 126 -7.85 -7.62 13.00
N LEU A 127 -7.21 -8.72 13.39
CA LEU A 127 -6.94 -9.07 14.78
C LEU A 127 -5.46 -8.89 15.09
N HIS A 128 -5.17 -8.40 16.28
CA HIS A 128 -3.81 -8.37 16.83
C HIS A 128 -3.88 -8.59 18.34
N GLU A 129 -3.14 -9.58 18.85
CA GLU A 129 -3.09 -9.93 20.27
C GLU A 129 -4.48 -10.08 20.92
N GLY A 130 -5.42 -10.69 20.19
CA GLY A 130 -6.79 -10.93 20.65
C GLY A 130 -7.73 -9.71 20.58
N SER A 131 -7.24 -8.54 20.17
CA SER A 131 -8.02 -7.30 20.00
C SER A 131 -8.29 -7.00 18.52
N ILE A 132 -9.37 -6.26 18.25
CA ILE A 132 -9.68 -5.77 16.90
C ILE A 132 -8.78 -4.58 16.62
N ALA A 133 -7.84 -4.73 15.70
CA ALA A 133 -6.94 -3.67 15.27
C ALA A 133 -7.58 -2.76 14.23
N ALA A 134 -8.35 -3.34 13.30
CA ALA A 134 -9.06 -2.59 12.27
C ALA A 134 -10.30 -3.34 11.75
N ARG A 135 -11.25 -2.60 11.18
CA ARG A 135 -12.50 -3.16 10.65
C ARG A 135 -12.87 -2.55 9.29
N ARG A 136 -13.39 -3.36 8.38
CA ARG A 136 -14.01 -2.94 7.12
C ARG A 136 -15.42 -3.52 7.01
N THR A 137 -16.43 -2.67 6.88
CA THR A 137 -17.80 -3.14 6.56
C THR A 137 -17.90 -3.49 5.07
N PRO A 138 -18.91 -4.27 4.64
CA PRO A 138 -19.12 -4.58 3.22
C PRO A 138 -19.18 -3.33 2.33
N HIS A 139 -19.70 -2.23 2.87
CA HIS A 139 -19.94 -0.96 2.18
C HIS A 139 -18.74 0.00 2.17
N SER A 140 -17.63 -0.32 2.85
CA SER A 140 -16.44 0.53 2.91
C SER A 140 -15.31 -0.01 2.05
N LEU A 141 -14.64 0.84 1.27
CA LEU A 141 -13.41 0.44 0.57
C LEU A 141 -12.19 0.34 1.50
N TYR A 142 -12.26 0.95 2.69
CA TYR A 142 -11.14 1.14 3.60
C TYR A 142 -11.38 0.46 4.94
N PHE A 143 -10.30 0.04 5.58
CA PHE A 143 -10.35 -0.36 6.99
C PHE A 143 -10.22 0.87 7.89
N ASP A 144 -11.09 0.95 8.88
CA ASP A 144 -10.98 1.90 9.98
C ASP A 144 -10.15 1.26 11.10
N VAL A 145 -9.15 1.98 11.59
CA VAL A 145 -8.34 1.54 12.72
C VAL A 145 -9.18 1.66 13.99
N CYS A 146 -9.27 0.56 14.75
CA CYS A 146 -10.06 0.50 15.98
C CYS A 146 -9.22 0.77 17.23
N ALA A 147 -7.89 0.84 17.10
CA ALA A 147 -6.99 1.20 18.19
C ALA A 147 -7.11 2.69 18.56
N THR A 148 -7.37 2.98 19.84
CA THR A 148 -7.50 4.34 20.38
C THR A 148 -6.44 4.58 21.46
N PRO A 149 -5.15 4.65 21.11
CA PRO A 149 -4.04 4.67 22.07
C PRO A 149 -4.06 5.87 23.04
N LEU A 150 -4.81 6.93 22.71
CA LEU A 150 -4.95 8.14 23.53
C LEU A 150 -6.33 8.26 24.19
N ALA A 151 -7.21 7.25 24.13
CA ALA A 151 -8.56 7.34 24.71
C ALA A 151 -8.55 7.64 26.22
N GLY A 152 -7.47 7.24 26.93
CA GLY A 152 -7.25 7.56 28.34
C GLY A 152 -6.22 8.67 28.60
N ALA A 153 -5.70 9.33 27.57
CA ALA A 153 -4.70 10.37 27.74
C ALA A 153 -5.37 11.67 28.21
N GLY A 154 -5.00 12.16 29.39
CA GLY A 154 -5.39 13.49 29.86
C GLY A 154 -4.53 14.58 29.22
N CYS A 155 -5.08 15.78 29.04
CA CYS A 155 -4.28 16.95 28.70
C CYS A 155 -3.45 17.36 29.93
N GLN A 156 -2.15 17.07 29.92
CA GLN A 156 -1.25 17.78 30.83
C GLN A 156 -1.14 19.21 30.32
N GLY A 157 -1.46 20.18 31.20
CA GLY A 157 -1.44 21.60 30.87
C GLY A 157 -0.14 21.98 30.20
N ILE A 158 -0.23 22.64 29.05
CA ILE A 158 0.89 23.29 28.39
C ILE A 158 1.52 24.22 29.42
N HIS A 159 2.77 23.96 29.82
CA HIS A 159 3.52 24.89 30.65
C HIS A 159 3.61 26.22 29.88
N PRO A 160 3.11 27.34 30.46
CA PRO A 160 3.30 28.64 29.84
C PRO A 160 4.80 28.91 29.72
N LEU A 161 5.22 29.35 28.53
CA LEU A 161 6.57 29.80 28.20
C LEU A 161 6.95 31.05 29.00
#